data_AF-A0AAW9E8N9-F1
#
_entry.id   AF-A0AAW9E8N9-F1
#
_cell.length_a   1.000
_cell.length_b   1.000
_cell.length_c   1.000
_cell.angle_alpha   90.00
_cell.angle_beta   90.00
_cell.angle_gamma   90.00
#
_symmetry.space_group_name_H-M   'P 1'
#
loop_
_entity.id
_entity.type
_entity.pdbx_description
1 polymer ?
#
loop_
_entity_poly.entity_id
_entity_poly.type
_entity_poly.pdbx_seq_one_letter_code
_entity_poly.pdbx_strand_id
1 'polypeptide(L)' 'MSQIHKHAIPANIADRCLINPEQYAEKYQQSVNEPDTFWGEQGKILDWIK' A
#
# COMPACT_ATOMS: atom_id res chain seq x y z
N MET A 1 -4.98 -7.46 30.03
CA MET A 1 -4.73 -7.31 28.58
C MET A 1 -5.97 -6.73 27.96
N SER A 2 -5.86 -5.58 27.29
CA SER A 2 -7.01 -4.95 26.62
C SER A 2 -7.44 -5.80 25.42
N GLN A 3 -8.74 -6.05 25.26
CA GLN A 3 -9.24 -6.75 24.07
C GLN A 3 -9.09 -5.85 22.83
N ILE A 4 -8.43 -6.37 21.79
CA ILE A 4 -8.31 -5.69 20.49
C ILE A 4 -9.43 -6.21 19.59
N HIS A 5 -10.45 -5.39 19.35
CA HIS A 5 -11.49 -5.69 18.38
C HIS A 5 -11.03 -5.28 16.98
N LYS A 6 -10.95 -6.25 16.06
CA LYS A 6 -10.69 -5.97 14.64
C LYS A 6 -12.03 -5.71 13.95
N HIS A 7 -12.17 -4.56 13.32
CA HIS A 7 -13.30 -4.25 12.46
C HIS A 7 -12.98 -4.64 11.03
N ALA A 8 -13.89 -5.39 10.39
CA ALA A 8 -13.75 -5.74 8.99
C ALA A 8 -13.84 -4.49 8.10
N ILE A 9 -13.18 -4.56 6.94
CA ILE A 9 -13.23 -3.48 5.95
C ILE A 9 -14.68 -3.43 5.38
N PRO A 10 -15.36 -2.28 5.44
CA PRO A 10 -16.69 -2.13 4.85
C PRO A 10 -16.69 -2.36 3.34
N ALA A 11 -17.78 -2.93 2.80
CA ALA A 11 -17.85 -3.31 1.38
C ALA A 11 -17.62 -2.14 0.41
N ASN A 12 -18.13 -0.95 0.72
CA ASN A 12 -17.94 0.26 -0.09
C ASN A 12 -16.47 0.73 -0.13
N ILE A 13 -15.68 0.39 0.89
CA ILE A 13 -14.24 0.67 0.91
C ILE A 13 -13.49 -0.41 0.16
N ALA A 14 -13.85 -1.69 0.35
CA ALA A 14 -13.25 -2.80 -0.39
C ALA A 14 -13.38 -2.62 -1.91
N ASP A 15 -14.53 -2.11 -2.39
CA ASP A 15 -14.79 -1.83 -3.80
C ASP A 15 -13.95 -0.67 -4.38
N ARG A 16 -13.69 0.38 -3.59
CA ARG A 16 -13.07 1.63 -4.08
C ARG A 16 -11.64 1.84 -3.60
N CYS A 17 -11.11 0.93 -2.78
CA CYS A 17 -9.76 1.07 -2.26
C CYS A 17 -8.74 1.03 -3.40
N LEU A 18 -7.74 1.90 -3.32
CA LEU A 18 -6.65 1.92 -4.30
C LEU A 18 -5.72 0.73 -4.13
N ILE A 19 -5.67 0.17 -2.91
CA ILE A 19 -4.81 -0.94 -2.51
C ILE A 19 -5.61 -1.84 -1.59
N ASN A 20 -5.79 -3.09 -2.00
CA ASN A 20 -6.40 -4.14 -1.19
C ASN A 20 -5.35 -4.87 -0.31
N PRO A 21 -5.74 -5.80 0.59
CA PRO A 21 -4.81 -6.47 1.50
C PRO A 21 -3.67 -7.24 0.79
N GLU A 22 -3.97 -7.89 -0.33
CA GLU A 22 -2.98 -8.68 -1.09
C GLU A 22 -1.96 -7.76 -1.77
N GLN A 23 -2.45 -6.71 -2.43
CA GLN A 23 -1.61 -5.67 -3.05
C GLN A 23 -0.75 -4.95 -2.02
N TYR A 24 -1.28 -4.69 -0.82
CA TYR A 24 -0.51 -4.11 0.27
C TYR A 24 0.65 -5.03 0.67
N ALA A 25 0.40 -6.32 0.88
CA ALA A 25 1.43 -7.26 1.28
C ALA A 25 2.54 -7.36 0.23
N GLU A 26 2.18 -7.47 -1.05
CA GLU A 26 3.14 -7.52 -2.16
C GLU A 26 3.94 -6.22 -2.29
N LYS A 27 3.27 -5.06 -2.33
CA LYS A 27 3.94 -3.76 -2.47
C LYS A 27 4.82 -3.45 -1.27
N TYR A 28 4.39 -3.81 -0.07
CA TYR A 28 5.20 -3.65 1.14
C TYR A 28 6.46 -4.51 1.06
N GLN A 29 6.33 -5.79 0.71
CA GLN A 29 7.47 -6.69 0.54
C GLN A 29 8.46 -6.15 -0.50
N GLN A 30 7.96 -5.67 -1.64
CA GLN A 30 8.81 -5.08 -2.68
C GLN A 30 9.48 -3.78 -2.22
N SER A 31 8.77 -2.91 -1.50
CA SER A 31 9.32 -1.64 -0.99
C SER A 31 10.49 -1.82 -0.03
N VAL A 32 10.55 -2.95 0.66
CA VAL A 32 11.61 -3.30 1.63
C VAL A 32 12.73 -4.08 0.97
N ASN A 33 12.41 -5.06 0.12
CA ASN A 33 13.41 -5.94 -0.49
C ASN A 33 14.09 -5.32 -1.72
N GLU A 34 13.36 -4.50 -2.49
CA GLU A 34 13.81 -3.87 -3.73
C GLU A 34 13.49 -2.35 -3.71
N PRO A 35 14.05 -1.59 -2.76
CA PRO A 35 13.64 -0.22 -2.48
C PRO A 35 13.87 0.74 -3.66
N ASP A 36 15.00 0.63 -4.37
CA ASP A 36 15.31 1.50 -5.51
C ASP A 36 14.31 1.32 -6.66
N THR A 37 13.94 0.07 -6.96
CA THR A 37 12.94 -0.26 -7.98
C THR A 37 11.57 0.28 -7.59
N PHE A 38 11.12 -0.02 -6.37
CA PHE A 38 9.80 0.38 -5.90
C PHE A 38 9.66 1.90 -5.79
N TRP A 39 10.58 2.56 -5.07
CA TRP A 39 10.50 4.01 -4.87
C TRP A 39 10.86 4.81 -6.12
N GLY A 40 11.69 4.27 -7.02
CA GLY A 40 11.92 4.85 -8.34
C GLY A 40 10.65 4.86 -9.21
N GLU A 41 9.80 3.84 -9.09
CA GLU A 41 8.50 3.84 -9.76
C GLU A 41 7.48 4.74 -9.06
N GLN A 42 7.35 4.64 -7.73
CA GLN A 42 6.42 5.47 -6.96
C GLN A 42 6.77 6.97 -7.06
N GLY A 43 8.04 7.32 -7.19
CA GLY A 43 8.52 8.69 -7.34
C GLY A 43 8.07 9.38 -8.63
N LYS A 44 7.62 8.62 -9.65
CA LYS A 44 7.07 9.17 -10.91
C LYS A 44 5.71 9.84 -10.73
N ILE A 45 5.10 9.75 -9.55
CA ILE A 45 3.87 10.47 -9.23
C ILE A 45 4.06 12.00 -9.19
N LEU A 46 5.30 12.46 -9.05
CA LEU A 46 5.66 13.88 -9.04
C LEU A 46 6.23 14.29 -10.40
N ASP A 47 5.92 15.51 -10.84
CA ASP A 47 6.61 16.17 -11.93
C ASP A 47 7.92 16.77 -11.43
N TRP A 48 9.04 16.15 -11.79
CA TRP A 48 10.37 16.60 -11.40
C TRP A 48 10.91 17.66 -12.38
N ILE A 49 11.45 18.75 -11.84
CA ILE A 49 12.23 19.72 -12.60
C ILE A 49 13.67 19.20 -12.69
N LYS A 50 14.26 19.20 -13.90
CA LYS A 50 15.65 18.78 -14.15
C LYS A 50 16.63 19.93 -14.12
#